data_AF-A0A426XU75-F1
#
_entry.id   AF-A0A426XU75-F1
#
_cell.length_a   1.000
_cell.length_b   1.000
_cell.length_c   1.000
_cell.angle_alpha   90.00
_cell.angle_beta   90.00
_cell.angle_gamma   90.00
#
_symmetry.space_group_name_H-M   'P 1'
#
loop_
_entity.id
_entity.type
_entity.pdbx_description
1 polymer ?
#
loop_
_entity_poly.entity_id
_entity_poly.type
_entity_poly.pdbx_seq_one_letter_code
_entity_poly.pdbx_strand_id
1 'polypeptide(L)' 'KGRESMGVDPEAQFHVLAVDDSLIDRKLIERLLRTNVLGASVTTVDSGSKALEVLGLMEDPDISSPASTDKNVS' A
#
# COMPACT_ATOMS: atom_id res chain seq x y z
N LYS A 1 -1.42 17.89 34.35
CA LYS A 1 -1.02 16.60 33.73
C LYS A 1 -1.49 16.66 32.28
N GLY A 2 -0.58 17.04 31.38
CA GLY A 2 -0.90 17.35 29.99
C GLY A 2 -1.28 16.07 29.24
N ARG A 3 -2.34 16.14 28.43
CA ARG A 3 -2.62 15.13 27.42
C ARG A 3 -1.64 15.39 26.30
N GLU A 4 -0.70 14.49 26.08
CA GLU A 4 0.15 14.53 24.90
C GLU A 4 -0.75 14.22 23.70
N SER A 5 -1.20 15.27 23.00
CA SER A 5 -1.83 15.12 21.71
C SER A 5 -0.76 14.65 20.73
N MET A 6 -0.87 13.41 20.26
CA MET A 6 -0.10 12.91 19.15
C MET A 6 -0.29 13.90 18.00
N GLY A 7 0.75 14.69 17.70
CA GLY A 7 0.75 15.70 16.66
C GLY A 7 0.75 15.00 15.31
N VAL A 8 -0.39 14.47 14.90
CA VAL A 8 -0.64 14.18 13.49
C VAL A 8 -1.02 15.52 12.89
N ASP A 9 -0.11 16.07 12.10
CA ASP A 9 -0.37 17.21 11.24
C ASP A 9 -1.67 16.90 10.46
N PRO A 10 -2.75 17.69 10.62
CA PRO A 10 -4.03 17.41 9.99
C PRO A 10 -3.94 17.45 8.45
N GLU A 11 -2.87 18.00 7.89
CA GLU A 11 -2.60 18.02 6.45
C GLU A 11 -1.69 16.86 5.97
N ALA A 12 -1.10 16.07 6.86
CA ALA A 12 -0.26 14.94 6.47
C ALA A 12 -1.14 13.76 6.00
N GLN A 13 -1.37 13.69 4.68
CA GLN A 13 -1.99 12.54 4.04
C GLN A 13 -0.99 11.38 4.00
N PHE A 14 -1.28 10.32 4.74
CA PHE A 14 -0.55 9.06 4.67
C PHE A 14 -1.34 8.04 3.84
N HIS A 15 -0.62 7.15 3.16
CA HIS A 15 -1.20 6.00 2.47
C HIS A 15 -1.05 4.75 3.34
N VAL A 16 -2.17 4.08 3.61
CA VAL A 16 -2.18 2.84 4.39
C VAL A 16 -2.30 1.64 3.45
N LEU A 17 -1.39 0.69 3.58
CA LEU A 17 -1.47 -0.64 2.96
C LEU A 17 -1.88 -1.66 4.02
N ALA A 18 -3.12 -2.15 3.97
CA ALA A 18 -3.61 -3.18 4.89
C ALA A 18 -3.57 -4.56 4.23
N VAL A 19 -2.97 -5.53 4.92
CA VAL A 19 -2.76 -6.91 4.43
C VAL A 19 -3.55 -7.86 5.32
N ASP A 20 -4.61 -8.45 4.78
CA ASP A 20 -5.50 -9.33 5.53
C ASP A 20 -6.21 -10.31 4.58
N ASP A 21 -6.21 -11.61 4.86
CA ASP A 21 -6.79 -12.63 3.98
C ASP A 21 -8.33 -12.69 4.08
N SER A 22 -8.93 -12.12 5.13
CA SER A 22 -10.37 -12.03 5.32
C SER A 22 -10.97 -10.86 4.53
N LEU A 23 -11.87 -11.19 3.61
CA LEU A 23 -12.57 -10.20 2.79
C LEU A 23 -13.44 -9.24 3.62
N ILE A 24 -13.99 -9.71 4.74
CA ILE A 24 -14.81 -8.88 5.63
C ILE A 24 -13.91 -7.86 6.34
N ASP A 25 -12.75 -8.29 6.84
CA ASP A 25 -11.83 -7.43 7.58
C ASP A 25 -11.19 -6.39 6.67
N ARG A 26 -10.80 -6.77 5.43
CA ARG A 26 -10.34 -5.80 4.42
C ARG A 26 -11.35 -4.67 4.17
N LYS A 27 -12.63 -5.01 4.00
CA LYS A 27 -13.71 -4.02 3.79
C LYS A 27 -13.95 -3.15 5.02
N LEU A 28 -13.84 -3.74 6.21
CA LEU A 28 -14.00 -3.01 7.46
C LEU A 28 -12.88 -1.98 7.64
N ILE A 29 -11.62 -2.40 7.45
CA ILE A 29 -10.43 -1.53 7.55
C ILE A 29 -10.50 -0.40 6.52
N GLU A 30 -10.81 -0.70 5.26
CA GLU A 30 -10.95 0.31 4.20
C GLU A 30 -12.00 1.35 4.56
N ARG A 31 -13.17 0.93 5.04
CA ARG A 31 -14.25 1.84 5.45
C ARG A 31 -13.83 2.68 6.65
N LEU A 32 -13.30 2.07 7.71
CA LEU A 32 -12.95 2.79 8.94
C LEU A 32 -11.90 3.87 8.69
N LEU A 33 -10.85 3.55 7.93
CA LEU A 33 -9.76 4.47 7.66
C LEU A 33 -10.15 5.59 6.69
N ARG A 34 -10.98 5.30 5.67
CA ARG A 34 -11.47 6.32 4.73
C ARG A 34 -12.54 7.23 5.32
N THR A 35 -13.44 6.70 6.16
CA THR A 35 -14.63 7.44 6.61
C THR A 35 -14.41 8.25 7.88
N ASN A 36 -13.61 7.76 8.84
CA ASN A 36 -13.86 8.18 10.22
C ASN A 36 -12.80 9.03 10.92
N VAL A 37 -11.51 9.03 10.54
CA VAL A 37 -10.51 9.71 11.41
C VAL A 37 -9.28 10.32 10.71
N LEU A 38 -8.83 9.80 9.57
CA LEU A 38 -7.45 10.06 9.11
C LEU A 38 -7.29 10.63 7.70
N GLY A 39 -8.36 10.79 6.91
CA GLY A 39 -8.26 11.33 5.53
C GLY A 39 -7.27 10.57 4.63
N ALA A 40 -6.99 9.30 4.97
CA ALA A 40 -5.93 8.51 4.38
C ALA A 40 -6.40 7.83 3.10
N SER A 41 -5.50 7.74 2.11
CA SER A 41 -5.68 6.77 1.04
C SER A 41 -5.44 5.38 1.61
N VAL A 42 -6.22 4.39 1.18
CA VAL A 42 -6.12 3.02 1.69
C VAL A 42 -6.15 2.04 0.55
N THR A 43 -5.10 1.21 0.48
CA THR A 43 -5.02 0.03 -0.38
C THR A 43 -5.11 -1.20 0.50
N THR A 44 -5.98 -2.16 0.15
CA THR A 44 -6.09 -3.43 0.86
C THR A 44 -5.68 -4.57 -0.07
N VAL A 45 -4.95 -5.55 0.47
CA VAL A 45 -4.50 -6.74 -0.26
C VAL A 45 -4.74 -7.99 0.59
N ASP A 46 -4.87 -9.14 -0.06
CA ASP A 46 -5.25 -10.41 0.58
C ASP A 46 -4.07 -11.29 1.03
N SER A 47 -2.84 -10.89 0.72
CA SER A 47 -1.65 -11.69 0.96
C SER A 47 -0.40 -10.83 1.02
N GLY A 48 0.62 -11.34 1.73
CA GLY A 48 1.93 -10.69 1.82
C GLY A 48 2.62 -10.55 0.47
N SER A 49 2.49 -11.54 -0.43
CA SER A 49 3.07 -11.49 -1.78
C SER A 49 2.55 -10.30 -2.57
N LYS A 50 1.22 -10.11 -2.61
CA LYS A 50 0.61 -8.93 -3.24
C LYS A 50 0.99 -7.63 -2.55
N ALA A 51 1.21 -7.65 -1.23
CA ALA A 51 1.73 -6.48 -0.53
C ALA A 51 3.13 -6.11 -1.03
N LEU A 52 4.00 -7.10 -1.23
CA LEU A 52 5.34 -6.89 -1.77
C LEU A 52 5.31 -6.40 -3.23
N GLU A 53 4.38 -6.92 -4.05
CA GLU A 53 4.13 -6.41 -5.41
C GLU A 53 3.71 -4.93 -5.40
N VAL A 54 2.74 -4.57 -4.55
CA VAL A 54 2.28 -3.17 -4.38
C VAL A 54 3.43 -2.26 -3.91
N LEU A 55 4.38 -2.77 -3.14
CA LEU A 55 5.55 -2.03 -2.68
C LEU A 55 6.69 -2.00 -3.72
N GLY A 56 6.58 -2.71 -4.84
CA GLY A 56 7.65 -2.86 -5.83
C GLY A 56 8.85 -3.65 -5.31
N LEU A 57 8.65 -4.49 -4.29
CA LEU A 57 9.69 -5.31 -3.65
C LEU A 57 9.72 -6.75 -4.17
N MET A 58 8.77 -7.09 -5.05
CA MET A 58 8.67 -8.39 -5.71
C MET A 58 8.54 -8.15 -7.21
N GLU A 59 9.42 -8.76 -7.99
CA GLU A 59 9.24 -8.83 -9.44
C GLU A 59 8.18 -9.91 -9.72
N ASP A 60 7.15 -9.57 -10.48
CA ASP A 60 6.17 -10.55 -10.94
C ASP A 60 6.91 -11.68 -11.67
N PRO A 61 6.78 -12.94 -11.24
CA PRO A 61 7.40 -14.06 -11.95
C PRO A 61 6.89 -14.21 -13.39
N ASP A 62 5.75 -13.59 -13.70
CA ASP A 62 5.10 -13.63 -15.02
C ASP A 62 5.44 -12.42 -15.92
N ILE A 63 6.17 -11.42 -15.43
CA ILE A 63 6.66 -10.29 -16.25
C ILE A 63 8.14 -10.49 -16.56
N SER A 64 8.44 -11.51 -17.37
CA SER A 64 9.65 -11.46 -18.19
C SER A 64 9.51 -10.26 -19.13
N SER A 65 10.12 -9.13 -18.78
CA SER A 65 10.12 -7.94 -19.63
C SER A 65 10.71 -8.29 -21.01
N PRO A 66 9.95 -8.20 -22.12
CA PRO A 66 10.52 -8.35 -23.45
C PRO A 66 10.94 -6.96 -23.93
N ALA A 67 12.13 -6.49 -23.52
CA ALA A 67 13.00 -5.61 -24.32
C ALA A 67 14.10 -4.95 -23.48
N SER A 68 15.33 -5.36 -23.74
CA SER A 68 16.34 -4.40 -24.19
C SER A 68 17.06 -5.07 -25.36
N THR A 69 16.49 -4.89 -26.55
CA THR A 69 17.32 -4.84 -27.75
C THR A 69 17.96 -3.47 -27.73
N ASP A 70 19.23 -3.38 -27.36
CA ASP A 70 20.05 -2.29 -27.87
C ASP A 70 21.45 -2.76 -28.24
N LYS A 71 21.76 -2.46 -29.48
CA LYS A 71 22.95 -2.88 -30.22
C LYS A 71 24.12 -2.04 -29.72
N ASN A 72 25.17 -2.68 -29.20
CA ASN A 72 26.47 -2.03 -29.19
C ASN A 72 27.31 -2.56 -30.37
N VAL A 73 27.28 -1.79 -31.45
CA VAL A 73 28.33 -1.77 -32.46
C VAL A 73 29.45 -0.88 -31.93
N SER A 74 30.61 -1.46 -31.67
CA SER A 74 31.94 -0.85 -31.78
C SER A 74 32.99 -1.95 -31.74
#